data_AF-A0A1G4B2Z4-F1
#
_entry.id   AF-A0A1G4B2Z4-F1
#
_cell.length_a   1.000
_cell.length_b   1.000
_cell.length_c   1.000
_cell.angle_alpha   90.00
_cell.angle_beta   90.00
_cell.angle_gamma   90.00
#
_symmetry.space_group_name_H-M   'P 1'
#
loop_
_entity.id
_entity.type
_entity.pdbx_description
1 polymer ?
#
loop_
_entity_poly.entity_id
_entity_poly.type
_entity_poly.pdbx_seq_one_letter_code
_entity_poly.pdbx_strand_id
1 'polypeptide(L)'
;MSRWRKRSQEKRRELLNKTVPELEELQWIIPRYGYSEEKDLLEARTIHNWRHLLLPWLNVEVLKTSPAVLFALLHYRTMYTPEDWAPLDCRQIELPWAAGLFNVDFSPKCVVMSGTRYGDVVDWEEGQAHTGYTLGFPRARLVLEAQALLLKTLSNITDAILEGVDTTIVVGRTDKWREQTLVGFHHPGEAELWSPYTYPAFSPPPRLDMDYLVSLAKTRKEEKRGVSLEKMLREITRYSKPNTKEHLESDPLDWCLVQMTGEPDNQRHFDHAMLFAMIDDHLSKSNRKEAARIDNLLMRELANLSAMHE
;
A
#
# COMPACT_ATOMS: atom_id res chain seq x y z
N MET A 1 -7.21 -22.45 -5.41
CA MET A 1 -5.83 -22.41 -4.85
C MET A 1 -4.76 -23.11 -5.68
N SER A 2 -4.81 -24.43 -5.90
CA SER A 2 -3.69 -25.17 -6.54
C SER A 2 -3.33 -24.67 -7.95
N ARG A 3 -4.32 -24.23 -8.74
CA ARG A 3 -4.13 -23.68 -10.10
C ARG A 3 -3.27 -22.42 -10.14
N TRP A 4 -3.34 -21.58 -9.11
CA TRP A 4 -2.49 -20.39 -8.98
C TRP A 4 -1.13 -20.73 -8.38
N ARG A 5 -1.14 -21.48 -7.26
CA ARG A 5 0.07 -21.85 -6.52
C ARG A 5 1.08 -22.63 -7.36
N LYS A 6 0.62 -23.50 -8.27
CA LYS A 6 1.48 -24.32 -9.15
C LYS A 6 2.07 -23.55 -10.35
N ARG A 7 1.61 -22.34 -10.65
CA ARG A 7 2.20 -21.53 -11.72
C ARG A 7 3.53 -20.96 -11.25
N SER A 8 4.54 -20.95 -12.11
CA SER A 8 5.77 -20.19 -11.90
C SER A 8 5.47 -18.68 -11.90
N GLN A 9 6.40 -17.86 -11.40
CA GLN A 9 6.24 -16.40 -11.44
C GLN A 9 6.01 -15.89 -12.88
N GLU A 10 6.70 -16.46 -13.87
CA GLU A 10 6.49 -16.11 -15.28
C GLU A 10 5.08 -16.44 -15.76
N LYS A 11 4.59 -17.66 -15.48
CA LYS A 11 3.23 -18.07 -15.84
C LYS A 11 2.14 -17.29 -15.10
N ARG A 12 2.46 -16.69 -13.95
CA ARG A 12 1.58 -15.76 -13.23
C ARG A 12 1.57 -14.42 -13.94
N ARG A 13 2.73 -13.85 -14.28
CA ARG A 13 2.86 -12.63 -15.08
C ARG A 13 2.12 -12.72 -16.41
N GLU A 14 2.33 -13.78 -17.18
CA GLU A 14 1.65 -14.00 -18.47
C GLU A 14 0.11 -13.99 -18.31
N LEU A 15 -0.40 -14.65 -17.26
CA LEU A 15 -1.83 -14.65 -16.97
C LEU A 15 -2.33 -13.26 -16.59
N LEU A 16 -1.61 -12.55 -15.72
CA LEU A 16 -1.96 -11.20 -15.29
C LEU A 16 -2.00 -10.24 -16.49
N ASN A 17 -0.96 -10.22 -17.33
CA ASN A 17 -0.86 -9.34 -18.49
C ASN A 17 -1.91 -9.67 -19.56
N LYS A 18 -2.32 -10.94 -19.68
CA LYS A 18 -3.45 -11.34 -20.55
C LYS A 18 -4.80 -10.89 -19.98
N THR A 19 -4.97 -10.98 -18.67
CA THR A 19 -6.29 -10.82 -18.01
C THR A 19 -6.60 -9.36 -17.67
N VAL A 20 -5.57 -8.61 -17.28
CA VAL A 20 -5.64 -7.19 -16.89
C VAL A 20 -4.44 -6.48 -17.52
N PRO A 21 -4.46 -6.23 -18.85
CA PRO A 21 -3.32 -5.64 -19.57
C PRO A 21 -2.90 -4.26 -19.05
N GLU A 22 -3.80 -3.54 -18.40
CA GLU A 22 -3.55 -2.23 -17.81
C GLU A 22 -2.89 -2.27 -16.41
N LEU A 23 -2.64 -3.46 -15.85
CA LEU A 23 -2.00 -3.58 -14.54
C LEU A 23 -0.55 -3.10 -14.59
N GLU A 24 -0.15 -2.28 -13.61
CA GLU A 24 1.23 -1.76 -13.56
C GLU A 24 2.23 -2.92 -13.41
N GLU A 25 3.32 -2.92 -14.18
CA GLU A 25 4.29 -4.02 -14.14
C GLU A 25 5.18 -3.95 -12.89
N LEU A 26 5.55 -2.73 -12.46
CA LEU A 26 6.59 -2.49 -11.45
C LEU A 26 6.01 -1.94 -10.13
N GLN A 27 6.67 -2.25 -9.01
CA GLN A 27 6.38 -1.59 -7.74
C GLN A 27 6.72 -0.09 -7.74
N TRP A 28 6.32 0.58 -6.65
CA TRP A 28 6.78 1.94 -6.32
C TRP A 28 6.38 3.01 -7.35
N ILE A 29 5.15 2.92 -7.89
CA ILE A 29 4.65 3.87 -8.89
C ILE A 29 4.60 5.31 -8.36
N ILE A 30 4.26 5.52 -7.07
CA ILE A 30 4.15 6.85 -6.47
C ILE A 30 5.45 7.66 -6.61
N PRO A 31 6.62 7.18 -6.11
CA PRO A 31 7.87 7.93 -6.27
C PRO A 31 8.33 8.00 -7.74
N ARG A 32 8.14 6.93 -8.54
CA ARG A 32 8.49 6.94 -9.97
C ARG A 32 7.73 8.02 -10.75
N TYR A 33 6.41 8.09 -10.53
CA TYR A 33 5.55 9.08 -11.16
C TYR A 33 5.79 10.48 -10.58
N GLY A 34 6.05 10.60 -9.27
CA GLY A 34 6.35 11.86 -8.58
C GLY A 34 7.62 12.56 -9.07
N TYR A 35 8.53 11.84 -9.74
CA TYR A 35 9.70 12.42 -10.42
C TYR A 35 9.64 12.34 -11.94
N SER A 36 8.51 11.93 -12.51
CA SER A 36 8.27 11.99 -13.94
C SER A 36 8.09 13.43 -14.40
N GLU A 37 8.62 13.76 -15.58
CA GLU A 37 8.34 15.05 -16.26
C GLU A 37 6.84 15.19 -16.57
N GLU A 38 6.13 14.07 -16.71
CA GLU A 38 4.72 14.03 -17.04
C GLU A 38 3.81 14.52 -15.91
N LYS A 39 4.25 14.47 -14.65
CA LYS A 39 3.38 14.77 -13.50
C LYS A 39 2.80 16.19 -13.53
N ASP A 40 3.54 17.12 -14.13
CA ASP A 40 3.18 18.54 -14.21
C ASP A 40 2.31 18.82 -15.45
N LEU A 41 2.15 17.85 -16.35
CA LEU A 41 1.33 17.94 -17.54
C LEU A 41 -0.11 17.51 -17.22
N LEU A 42 -1.07 18.43 -17.39
CA LEU A 42 -2.50 18.10 -17.25
C LEU A 42 -2.92 16.94 -18.16
N GLU A 43 -2.35 16.87 -19.37
CA GLU A 43 -2.63 15.84 -20.37
C GLU A 43 -2.14 14.45 -19.95
N ALA A 44 -1.13 14.37 -19.07
CA ALA A 44 -0.59 13.10 -18.58
C ALA A 44 -1.41 12.49 -17.42
N ARG A 45 -2.45 13.18 -16.95
CA ARG A 45 -3.44 12.64 -15.99
C ARG A 45 -4.43 11.72 -16.69
N THR A 46 -3.90 10.78 -17.45
CA THR A 46 -4.67 9.80 -18.21
C THR A 46 -5.36 8.82 -17.26
N ILE A 47 -6.44 8.18 -17.74
CA ILE A 47 -7.12 7.10 -17.01
C ILE A 47 -6.17 5.95 -16.65
N HIS A 48 -5.09 5.77 -17.42
CA HIS A 48 -4.08 4.74 -17.15
C HIS A 48 -3.28 5.06 -15.88
N ASN A 49 -2.59 6.20 -15.85
CA ASN A 49 -1.80 6.65 -14.69
C ASN A 49 -2.68 6.80 -13.44
N TRP A 50 -3.90 7.30 -13.64
CA TRP A 50 -4.92 7.45 -12.61
C TRP A 50 -5.19 6.15 -11.83
N ARG A 51 -5.41 5.03 -12.53
CA ARG A 51 -5.73 3.74 -11.90
C ARG A 51 -4.59 3.19 -11.05
N HIS A 52 -3.35 3.42 -11.47
CA HIS A 52 -2.17 2.99 -10.72
C HIS A 52 -1.97 3.82 -9.46
N LEU A 53 -2.34 5.11 -9.47
CA LEU A 53 -2.29 5.96 -8.29
C LEU A 53 -3.40 5.65 -7.28
N LEU A 54 -4.53 5.08 -7.72
CA LEU A 54 -5.59 4.61 -6.83
C LEU A 54 -5.18 3.35 -6.03
N LEU A 55 -4.42 2.44 -6.65
CA LEU A 55 -4.02 1.16 -6.06
C LEU A 55 -2.52 0.90 -6.30
N PRO A 56 -1.60 1.69 -5.70
CA PRO A 56 -0.17 1.69 -6.02
C PRO A 56 0.54 0.36 -5.68
N TRP A 57 -0.04 -0.43 -4.79
CA TRP A 57 0.43 -1.75 -4.38
C TRP A 57 -0.12 -2.90 -5.26
N LEU A 58 -1.11 -2.63 -6.12
CA LEU A 58 -1.71 -3.62 -7.02
C LEU A 58 -0.96 -3.61 -8.35
N ASN A 59 0.11 -4.39 -8.43
CA ASN A 59 0.97 -4.50 -9.61
C ASN A 59 1.41 -5.95 -9.87
N VAL A 60 1.94 -6.20 -11.06
CA VAL A 60 2.37 -7.53 -11.53
C VAL A 60 3.52 -8.06 -10.69
N GLU A 61 4.51 -7.23 -10.35
CA GLU A 61 5.66 -7.59 -9.54
C GLU A 61 5.25 -8.18 -8.18
N VAL A 62 4.32 -7.54 -7.48
CA VAL A 62 3.80 -8.02 -6.20
C VAL A 62 2.98 -9.30 -6.36
N LEU A 63 2.00 -9.31 -7.27
CA LEU A 63 1.08 -10.44 -7.41
C LEU A 63 1.76 -11.72 -7.93
N LYS A 64 2.84 -11.59 -8.74
CA LYS A 64 3.57 -12.77 -9.23
C LYS A 64 4.50 -13.35 -8.18
N THR A 65 4.99 -12.56 -7.23
CA THR A 65 6.06 -12.94 -6.28
C THR A 65 5.65 -14.10 -5.39
N SER A 66 4.53 -13.99 -4.67
CA SER A 66 3.97 -15.06 -3.84
C SER A 66 2.51 -15.36 -4.19
N PRO A 67 2.11 -16.65 -4.30
CA PRO A 67 0.70 -17.01 -4.46
C PRO A 67 -0.19 -16.49 -3.35
N ALA A 68 0.37 -16.40 -2.14
CA ALA A 68 -0.38 -16.07 -0.94
C ALA A 68 -0.89 -14.63 -1.00
N VAL A 69 -0.23 -13.72 -1.72
CA VAL A 69 -0.62 -12.31 -1.82
C VAL A 69 -2.01 -12.19 -2.44
N LEU A 70 -2.23 -12.89 -3.57
CA LEU A 70 -3.54 -12.92 -4.21
C LEU A 70 -4.60 -13.58 -3.30
N PHE A 71 -4.23 -14.61 -2.55
CA PHE A 71 -5.17 -15.27 -1.63
C PHE A 71 -5.54 -14.37 -0.45
N ALA A 72 -4.58 -13.62 0.11
CA ALA A 72 -4.81 -12.65 1.16
C ALA A 72 -5.73 -11.54 0.68
N LEU A 73 -5.50 -10.98 -0.53
CA LEU A 73 -6.40 -10.00 -1.13
C LEU A 73 -7.82 -10.54 -1.28
N LEU A 74 -7.97 -11.72 -1.89
CA LEU A 74 -9.28 -12.35 -2.09
C LEU A 74 -9.96 -12.61 -0.75
N HIS A 75 -9.22 -13.06 0.27
CA HIS A 75 -9.78 -13.33 1.58
C HIS A 75 -10.22 -12.05 2.28
N TYR A 76 -9.32 -11.10 2.51
CA TYR A 76 -9.63 -9.94 3.33
C TYR A 76 -10.59 -8.97 2.63
N ARG A 77 -10.55 -8.84 1.29
CA ARG A 77 -11.53 -8.02 0.55
C ARG A 77 -12.92 -8.65 0.43
N THR A 78 -13.08 -9.95 0.76
CA THR A 78 -14.40 -10.60 0.82
C THR A 78 -14.89 -10.83 2.25
N MET A 79 -13.99 -10.90 3.22
CA MET A 79 -14.31 -11.08 4.63
C MET A 79 -14.80 -9.79 5.30
N TYR A 80 -14.29 -8.64 4.85
CA TYR A 80 -14.63 -7.32 5.39
C TYR A 80 -15.44 -6.53 4.36
N THR A 81 -16.25 -5.61 4.86
CA THR A 81 -17.11 -4.76 4.04
C THR A 81 -16.30 -3.62 3.41
N PRO A 82 -16.81 -2.98 2.33
CA PRO A 82 -16.15 -1.80 1.76
C PRO A 82 -15.95 -0.65 2.77
N GLU A 83 -16.85 -0.49 3.76
CA GLU A 83 -16.69 0.54 4.79
C GLU A 83 -15.50 0.28 5.73
N ASP A 84 -15.22 -0.99 6.07
CA ASP A 84 -14.08 -1.35 6.91
C ASP A 84 -12.75 -0.92 6.26
N TRP A 85 -12.71 -0.90 4.93
CA TRP A 85 -11.54 -0.53 4.14
C TRP A 85 -11.45 0.96 3.81
N ALA A 86 -12.54 1.70 3.92
CA ALA A 86 -12.62 3.09 3.48
C ALA A 86 -11.54 4.00 4.10
N PRO A 87 -11.19 3.91 5.39
CA PRO A 87 -10.11 4.71 5.97
C PRO A 87 -8.75 4.40 5.33
N LEU A 88 -8.43 3.12 5.12
CA LEU A 88 -7.17 2.72 4.51
C LEU A 88 -7.11 3.14 3.05
N ASP A 89 -8.16 2.86 2.28
CA ASP A 89 -8.22 3.21 0.86
C ASP A 89 -8.12 4.74 0.67
N CYS A 90 -8.68 5.53 1.61
CA CYS A 90 -8.56 7.00 1.64
C CYS A 90 -7.14 7.49 1.99
N ARG A 91 -6.44 6.78 2.89
CA ARG A 91 -5.04 7.07 3.25
C ARG A 91 -4.09 6.75 2.10
N GLN A 92 -4.31 5.64 1.39
CA GLN A 92 -3.43 5.21 0.29
C GLN A 92 -3.37 6.20 -0.88
N ILE A 93 -4.44 6.98 -1.09
CA ILE A 93 -4.50 8.01 -2.13
C ILE A 93 -4.10 9.41 -1.63
N GLU A 94 -3.69 9.56 -0.37
CA GLU A 94 -3.48 10.86 0.27
C GLU A 94 -2.38 11.68 -0.40
N LEU A 95 -1.22 11.09 -0.66
CA LEU A 95 -0.11 11.79 -1.29
C LEU A 95 -0.45 12.21 -2.74
N PRO A 96 -0.92 11.30 -3.64
CA PRO A 96 -1.35 11.72 -4.98
C PRO A 96 -2.46 12.77 -4.96
N TRP A 97 -3.37 12.71 -3.97
CA TRP A 97 -4.40 13.73 -3.76
C TRP A 97 -3.80 15.09 -3.38
N ALA A 98 -2.94 15.14 -2.36
CA ALA A 98 -2.33 16.38 -1.87
C ALA A 98 -1.34 17.02 -2.87
N ALA A 99 -0.78 16.19 -3.75
CA ALA A 99 0.04 16.61 -4.89
C ALA A 99 -0.79 17.03 -6.12
N GLY A 100 -2.12 16.88 -6.09
CA GLY A 100 -3.02 17.29 -7.17
C GLY A 100 -2.91 16.41 -8.43
N LEU A 101 -2.52 15.15 -8.28
CA LEU A 101 -2.32 14.22 -9.40
C LEU A 101 -3.62 13.64 -9.95
N PHE A 102 -4.73 13.80 -9.22
CA PHE A 102 -6.06 13.40 -9.67
C PHE A 102 -6.80 14.58 -10.34
N ASN A 103 -7.31 14.36 -11.55
CA ASN A 103 -8.44 15.09 -12.10
C ASN A 103 -9.79 14.71 -11.43
N VAL A 104 -10.36 15.59 -10.61
CA VAL A 104 -11.62 15.33 -9.90
C VAL A 104 -12.69 16.35 -10.22
N ASP A 105 -13.94 15.89 -10.30
CA ASP A 105 -15.11 16.76 -10.42
C ASP A 105 -15.50 17.30 -9.04
N PHE A 106 -15.63 18.63 -8.94
CA PHE A 106 -16.08 19.27 -7.71
C PHE A 106 -17.60 19.11 -7.53
N SER A 107 -17.99 18.80 -6.30
CA SER A 107 -19.37 18.88 -5.81
C SER A 107 -19.34 19.33 -4.36
N PRO A 108 -20.27 20.21 -3.92
CA PRO A 108 -20.36 20.61 -2.52
C PRO A 108 -20.95 19.53 -1.61
N LYS A 109 -21.38 18.40 -2.19
CA LYS A 109 -21.92 17.26 -1.45
C LYS A 109 -20.81 16.46 -0.77
N CYS A 110 -21.22 15.60 0.14
CA CYS A 110 -20.39 14.58 0.76
C CYS A 110 -20.97 13.20 0.50
N VAL A 111 -20.19 12.18 0.81
CA VAL A 111 -20.61 10.77 0.75
C VAL A 111 -20.43 10.16 2.13
N VAL A 112 -21.42 9.38 2.56
CA VAL A 112 -21.33 8.62 3.81
C VAL A 112 -20.31 7.50 3.66
N MET A 113 -19.33 7.44 4.57
CA MET A 113 -18.20 6.49 4.54
C MET A 113 -18.27 5.41 5.62
N SER A 114 -19.39 5.31 6.36
CA SER A 114 -19.62 4.24 7.34
C SER A 114 -21.12 4.02 7.63
N GLY A 115 -21.44 2.86 8.18
CA GLY A 115 -22.77 2.38 8.50
C GLY A 115 -23.57 1.90 7.28
N THR A 116 -24.85 1.59 7.54
CA THR A 116 -25.79 1.07 6.54
C THR A 116 -26.07 2.01 5.36
N ARG A 117 -25.60 3.26 5.46
CA ARG A 117 -25.74 4.32 4.45
C ARG A 117 -24.45 4.52 3.64
N TYR A 118 -23.45 3.65 3.77
CA TYR A 118 -22.20 3.73 3.02
C TYR A 118 -22.45 3.95 1.51
N GLY A 119 -21.90 5.04 0.97
CA GLY A 119 -22.09 5.45 -0.42
C GLY A 119 -23.23 6.44 -0.67
N ASP A 120 -24.08 6.74 0.32
CA ASP A 120 -25.13 7.76 0.20
C ASP A 120 -24.52 9.14 -0.04
N VAL A 121 -25.04 9.87 -1.02
CA VAL A 121 -24.70 11.28 -1.25
C VAL A 121 -25.56 12.17 -0.36
N VAL A 122 -24.92 12.99 0.46
CA VAL A 122 -25.56 13.87 1.45
C VAL A 122 -25.05 15.30 1.35
N ASP A 123 -25.79 16.24 1.94
CA ASP A 123 -25.29 17.59 2.17
C ASP A 123 -24.14 17.59 3.17
N TRP A 124 -23.22 18.55 3.02
CA TRP A 124 -22.13 18.73 3.97
C TRP A 124 -22.68 19.14 5.34
N GLU A 125 -22.18 18.48 6.37
CA GLU A 125 -22.47 18.79 7.77
C GLU A 125 -21.17 18.68 8.56
N GLU A 126 -20.88 19.69 9.38
CA GLU A 126 -19.59 19.88 10.03
C GLU A 126 -19.22 18.70 10.95
N GLY A 127 -20.15 18.28 11.81
CA GLY A 127 -19.92 17.20 12.76
C GLY A 127 -19.63 15.87 12.06
N GLN A 128 -20.38 15.55 11.02
CA GLN A 128 -20.18 14.34 10.22
C GLN A 128 -18.88 14.36 9.42
N ALA A 129 -18.46 15.51 8.90
CA ALA A 129 -17.18 15.64 8.21
C ALA A 129 -15.99 15.47 9.17
N HIS A 130 -16.03 16.13 10.34
CA HIS A 130 -14.94 16.07 11.31
C HIS A 130 -14.78 14.70 12.00
N THR A 131 -15.87 13.92 12.08
CA THR A 131 -15.82 12.54 12.60
C THR A 131 -15.36 11.52 11.56
N GLY A 132 -15.23 11.92 10.29
CA GLY A 132 -14.96 11.00 9.18
C GLY A 132 -16.18 10.17 8.76
N TYR A 133 -17.35 10.39 9.36
CA TYR A 133 -18.59 9.73 8.96
C TYR A 133 -18.98 10.05 7.52
N THR A 134 -18.75 11.29 7.09
CA THR A 134 -18.86 11.70 5.69
C THR A 134 -17.53 12.21 5.15
N LEU A 135 -17.28 11.97 3.87
CA LEU A 135 -16.12 12.48 3.15
C LEU A 135 -16.56 13.36 1.98
N GLY A 136 -15.84 14.46 1.73
CA GLY A 136 -16.11 15.35 0.61
C GLY A 136 -16.18 14.58 -0.72
N PHE A 137 -17.20 14.87 -1.54
CA PHE A 137 -17.52 14.08 -2.73
C PHE A 137 -16.32 13.76 -3.64
N PRO A 138 -15.44 14.72 -3.98
CA PRO A 138 -14.32 14.44 -4.88
C PRO A 138 -13.39 13.33 -4.35
N ARG A 139 -13.07 13.35 -3.04
CA ARG A 139 -12.19 12.35 -2.43
C ARG A 139 -12.91 11.04 -2.17
N ALA A 140 -14.19 11.09 -1.77
CA ALA A 140 -14.99 9.88 -1.59
C ALA A 140 -15.18 9.08 -2.88
N ARG A 141 -15.35 9.77 -4.01
CA ARG A 141 -15.41 9.13 -5.32
C ARG A 141 -14.14 8.33 -5.62
N LEU A 142 -12.96 8.85 -5.30
CA LEU A 142 -11.69 8.14 -5.51
C LEU A 142 -11.61 6.86 -4.68
N VAL A 143 -12.05 6.90 -3.42
CA VAL A 143 -12.10 5.71 -2.55
C VAL A 143 -13.01 4.64 -3.15
N LEU A 144 -14.23 5.02 -3.52
CA LEU A 144 -15.20 4.08 -4.11
C LEU A 144 -14.70 3.54 -5.47
N GLU A 145 -14.03 4.37 -6.26
CA GLU A 145 -13.44 3.97 -7.54
C GLU A 145 -12.28 2.98 -7.33
N ALA A 146 -11.39 3.21 -6.36
CA ALA A 146 -10.33 2.28 -5.99
C ALA A 146 -10.90 0.93 -5.56
N GLN A 147 -11.94 0.93 -4.72
CA GLN A 147 -12.63 -0.29 -4.27
C GLN A 147 -13.27 -1.05 -5.45
N ALA A 148 -13.98 -0.35 -6.32
CA ALA A 148 -14.62 -0.95 -7.50
C ALA A 148 -13.56 -1.52 -8.47
N LEU A 149 -12.48 -0.78 -8.72
CA LEU A 149 -11.37 -1.21 -9.56
C LEU A 149 -10.71 -2.47 -9.00
N LEU A 150 -10.43 -2.50 -7.69
CA LEU A 150 -9.83 -3.66 -7.04
C LEU A 150 -10.71 -4.90 -7.17
N LEU A 151 -11.99 -4.80 -6.81
CA LEU A 151 -12.90 -5.94 -6.86
C LEU A 151 -13.10 -6.46 -8.28
N LYS A 152 -13.20 -5.55 -9.27
CA LYS A 152 -13.26 -5.93 -10.69
C LYS A 152 -11.99 -6.66 -11.13
N THR A 153 -10.82 -6.14 -10.79
CA THR A 153 -9.53 -6.77 -11.10
C THR A 153 -9.41 -8.16 -10.47
N LEU A 154 -9.77 -8.30 -9.19
CA LEU A 154 -9.76 -9.59 -8.48
C LEU A 154 -10.74 -10.60 -9.09
N SER A 155 -11.93 -10.15 -9.51
CA SER A 155 -12.90 -10.98 -10.21
C SER A 155 -12.31 -11.50 -11.52
N ASN A 156 -11.79 -10.61 -12.38
CA ASN A 156 -11.22 -10.98 -13.67
C ASN A 156 -10.08 -12.01 -13.51
N ILE A 157 -9.17 -11.78 -12.57
CA ILE A 157 -8.06 -12.70 -12.27
C ILE A 157 -8.61 -14.06 -11.81
N THR A 158 -9.62 -14.06 -10.95
CA THR A 158 -10.23 -15.29 -10.44
C THR A 158 -10.91 -16.08 -11.55
N ASP A 159 -11.68 -15.41 -12.42
CA ASP A 159 -12.34 -16.02 -13.57
C ASP A 159 -11.31 -16.67 -14.52
N ALA A 160 -10.21 -15.97 -14.82
CA ALA A 160 -9.12 -16.51 -15.64
C ALA A 160 -8.42 -17.72 -14.99
N ILE A 161 -8.30 -17.75 -13.65
CA ILE A 161 -7.74 -18.91 -12.93
C ILE A 161 -8.70 -20.11 -12.94
N LEU A 162 -10.01 -19.84 -12.88
CA LEU A 162 -11.09 -20.82 -12.83
C LEU A 162 -11.62 -21.23 -14.21
N GLU A 163 -11.07 -20.67 -15.30
CA GLU A 163 -11.43 -21.04 -16.66
C GLU A 163 -11.39 -22.56 -16.87
N GLY A 164 -12.49 -23.11 -17.39
CA GLY A 164 -12.69 -24.54 -17.64
C GLY A 164 -12.90 -25.40 -16.38
N VAL A 165 -13.23 -24.80 -15.22
CA VAL A 165 -13.64 -25.54 -14.02
C VAL A 165 -15.15 -25.78 -14.06
N ASP A 166 -15.56 -27.04 -13.88
CA ASP A 166 -16.95 -27.37 -13.63
C ASP A 166 -17.33 -27.02 -12.18
N THR A 167 -18.17 -25.99 -12.03
CA THR A 167 -18.64 -25.48 -10.73
C THR A 167 -19.65 -26.41 -10.06
N THR A 168 -20.16 -27.43 -10.76
CA THR A 168 -21.07 -28.43 -10.20
C THR A 168 -20.32 -29.52 -9.40
N ILE A 169 -19.00 -29.64 -9.58
CA ILE A 169 -18.15 -30.67 -8.94
C ILE A 169 -17.41 -30.12 -7.70
N VAL A 170 -17.82 -28.99 -7.12
CA VAL A 170 -17.10 -28.39 -5.98
C VAL A 170 -17.31 -29.21 -4.70
N VAL A 171 -16.46 -30.22 -4.51
CA VAL A 171 -16.34 -30.98 -3.26
C VAL A 171 -15.54 -30.17 -2.25
N GLY A 172 -16.09 -30.02 -1.05
CA GLY A 172 -15.58 -29.19 0.05
C GLY A 172 -14.10 -29.41 0.37
N ARG A 173 -13.24 -28.55 -0.19
CA ARG A 173 -11.81 -28.44 0.17
C ARG A 173 -11.53 -27.13 0.88
N THR A 174 -12.30 -26.88 1.95
CA THR A 174 -12.19 -25.69 2.79
C THR A 174 -11.04 -25.76 3.80
N ASP A 175 -10.55 -26.96 4.14
CA ASP A 175 -9.55 -27.13 5.21
C ASP A 175 -8.23 -26.41 4.91
N LYS A 176 -7.70 -26.55 3.69
CA LYS A 176 -6.46 -25.85 3.29
C LYS A 176 -6.62 -24.34 3.25
N TRP A 177 -7.82 -23.83 2.93
CA TRP A 177 -8.08 -22.40 2.96
C TRP A 177 -8.11 -21.91 4.41
N ARG A 178 -8.81 -22.66 5.28
CA ARG A 178 -8.88 -22.40 6.72
C ARG A 178 -7.50 -22.41 7.38
N GLU A 179 -6.66 -23.40 7.07
CA GLU A 179 -5.26 -23.46 7.53
C GLU A 179 -4.48 -22.20 7.15
N GLN A 180 -4.64 -21.71 5.91
CA GLN A 180 -3.94 -20.50 5.46
C GLN A 180 -4.46 -19.24 6.14
N THR A 181 -5.77 -19.13 6.35
CA THR A 181 -6.35 -18.01 7.10
C THR A 181 -5.89 -17.99 8.55
N LEU A 182 -5.70 -19.17 9.19
CA LEU A 182 -5.25 -19.26 10.58
C LEU A 182 -3.83 -18.74 10.79
N VAL A 183 -2.96 -18.89 9.79
CA VAL A 183 -1.59 -18.34 9.82
C VAL A 183 -1.48 -16.99 9.10
N GLY A 184 -2.60 -16.34 8.78
CA GLY A 184 -2.62 -15.03 8.13
C GLY A 184 -1.99 -14.99 6.73
N PHE A 185 -2.00 -16.12 6.01
CA PHE A 185 -1.32 -16.33 4.73
C PHE A 185 0.21 -16.17 4.77
N HIS A 186 0.80 -16.05 5.95
CA HIS A 186 2.25 -16.00 6.13
C HIS A 186 2.91 -17.35 5.77
N HIS A 187 4.00 -17.30 4.99
CA HIS A 187 4.80 -18.48 4.65
C HIS A 187 6.28 -18.20 4.97
N PRO A 188 6.91 -18.98 5.87
CA PRO A 188 8.32 -18.81 6.20
C PRO A 188 9.21 -18.91 4.96
N GLY A 189 10.07 -17.90 4.75
CA GLY A 189 11.02 -17.85 3.63
C GLY A 189 10.47 -17.27 2.32
N GLU A 190 9.23 -16.76 2.30
CA GLU A 190 8.72 -15.90 1.24
C GLU A 190 8.92 -14.41 1.62
N ALA A 191 8.94 -13.51 0.63
CA ALA A 191 9.10 -12.07 0.86
C ALA A 191 8.10 -11.54 1.91
N GLU A 192 8.55 -10.62 2.78
CA GLU A 192 7.80 -10.06 3.92
C GLU A 192 6.69 -9.08 3.49
N LEU A 193 5.81 -9.51 2.59
CA LEU A 193 4.65 -8.74 2.14
C LEU A 193 3.46 -8.83 3.11
N TRP A 194 3.72 -9.19 4.37
CA TRP A 194 2.71 -9.57 5.37
C TRP A 194 2.60 -8.63 6.55
N SER A 195 3.52 -7.66 6.66
CA SER A 195 3.44 -6.69 7.75
C SER A 195 2.17 -5.84 7.58
N PRO A 196 1.29 -5.78 8.60
CA PRO A 196 0.08 -4.98 8.54
C PRO A 196 0.38 -3.48 8.50
N TYR A 197 1.61 -3.09 8.84
CA TYR A 197 2.07 -1.70 8.77
C TYR A 197 2.58 -1.36 7.36
N THR A 198 3.54 -2.12 6.82
CA THR A 198 4.16 -1.79 5.51
C THR A 198 3.33 -2.26 4.31
N TYR A 199 2.51 -3.30 4.50
CA TYR A 199 1.65 -3.87 3.47
C TYR A 199 0.19 -4.08 3.96
N PRO A 200 -0.50 -3.01 4.40
CA PRO A 200 -1.82 -3.10 5.02
C PRO A 200 -2.89 -3.66 4.06
N ALA A 201 -2.68 -3.55 2.74
CA ALA A 201 -3.59 -4.07 1.73
C ALA A 201 -3.71 -5.61 1.75
N PHE A 202 -2.71 -6.33 2.27
CA PHE A 202 -2.66 -7.79 2.32
C PHE A 202 -2.95 -8.36 3.71
N SER A 203 -3.47 -7.53 4.61
CA SER A 203 -3.82 -7.86 6.00
C SER A 203 -5.29 -7.53 6.27
N PRO A 204 -5.88 -7.89 7.43
CA PRO A 204 -7.15 -7.31 7.85
C PRO A 204 -7.13 -5.77 7.82
N PRO A 205 -8.27 -5.10 7.57
CA PRO A 205 -8.33 -3.64 7.62
C PRO A 205 -7.91 -3.16 9.01
N PRO A 206 -7.12 -2.07 9.09
CA PRO A 206 -6.65 -1.55 10.37
C PRO A 206 -7.86 -1.12 11.21
N ARG A 207 -7.87 -1.57 12.47
CA ARG A 207 -8.89 -1.18 13.45
C ARG A 207 -8.27 -0.22 14.45
N LEU A 208 -9.03 0.79 14.84
CA LEU A 208 -8.64 1.65 15.94
C LEU A 208 -8.65 0.84 17.24
N ASP A 209 -7.46 0.62 17.79
CA ASP A 209 -7.27 -0.02 19.09
C ASP A 209 -6.66 1.01 20.05
N MET A 210 -7.51 1.63 20.87
CA MET A 210 -7.08 2.66 21.82
C MET A 210 -6.19 2.09 22.91
N ASP A 211 -6.38 0.83 23.31
CA ASP A 211 -5.56 0.20 24.34
C ASP A 211 -4.15 -0.08 23.81
N TYR A 212 -4.06 -0.57 22.57
CA TYR A 212 -2.80 -0.70 21.85
C TYR A 212 -2.08 0.64 21.75
N LEU A 213 -2.75 1.69 21.24
CA LEU A 213 -2.16 3.02 21.09
C LEU A 213 -1.68 3.60 22.43
N VAL A 214 -2.45 3.42 23.51
CA VAL A 214 -2.05 3.84 24.86
C VAL A 214 -0.84 3.05 25.35
N SER A 215 -0.80 1.74 25.12
CA SER A 215 0.34 0.88 25.49
C SER A 215 1.61 1.30 24.75
N LEU A 216 1.48 1.57 23.45
CA LEU A 216 2.56 2.01 22.58
C LEU A 216 3.07 3.39 23.01
N ALA A 217 2.18 4.33 23.30
CA ALA A 217 2.54 5.64 23.84
C ALA A 217 3.29 5.55 25.19
N LYS A 218 2.93 4.59 26.06
CA LYS A 218 3.64 4.36 27.33
C LYS A 218 5.04 3.80 27.09
N THR A 219 5.18 2.76 26.27
CA THR A 219 6.49 2.21 25.89
C THR A 219 7.39 3.30 25.31
N ARG A 220 6.86 4.14 24.40
CA ARG A 220 7.57 5.28 23.79
C ARG A 220 8.05 6.32 24.81
N LYS A 221 7.28 6.58 25.88
CA LYS A 221 7.68 7.53 26.93
C LYS A 221 8.90 7.04 27.73
N GLU A 222 9.09 5.73 27.79
CA GLU A 222 10.16 5.09 28.56
C GLU A 222 11.48 4.99 27.77
N GLU A 223 11.42 5.08 26.43
CA GLU A 223 12.60 5.09 25.56
C GLU A 223 13.33 6.45 25.56
N LYS A 224 14.63 6.44 25.89
CA LYS A 224 15.49 7.62 25.81
C LYS A 224 15.76 7.97 24.34
N ARG A 225 15.44 9.22 23.94
CA ARG A 225 15.76 9.79 22.62
C ARG A 225 17.23 9.54 22.24
N GLY A 226 17.43 8.77 21.18
CA GLY A 226 18.72 8.61 20.52
C GLY A 226 19.11 9.85 19.71
N VAL A 227 20.19 9.74 18.95
CA VAL A 227 20.64 10.80 18.04
C VAL A 227 19.63 10.89 16.89
N SER A 228 19.12 12.09 16.60
CA SER A 228 18.13 12.30 15.51
C SER A 228 18.65 11.76 14.17
N LEU A 229 17.81 11.01 13.44
CA LEU A 229 18.08 10.49 12.09
C LEU A 229 18.62 11.60 11.16
N GLU A 230 18.04 12.79 11.25
CA GLU A 230 18.46 13.96 10.47
C GLU A 230 19.93 14.32 10.69
N LYS A 231 20.41 14.22 11.94
CA LYS A 231 21.81 14.52 12.28
C LYS A 231 22.75 13.47 11.70
N MET A 232 22.37 12.19 11.74
CA MET A 232 23.16 11.11 11.15
C MET A 232 23.26 11.24 9.62
N LEU A 233 22.16 11.60 8.97
CA LEU A 233 22.11 11.74 7.51
C LEU A 233 22.85 12.96 6.96
N ARG A 234 23.08 14.00 7.77
CA ARG A 234 23.88 15.18 7.38
C ARG A 234 25.36 14.87 7.20
N GLU A 235 25.86 13.82 7.85
CA GLU A 235 27.29 13.45 7.82
C GLU A 235 27.62 12.51 6.64
N ILE A 236 26.61 12.02 5.92
CA ILE A 236 26.77 11.13 4.77
C ILE A 236 27.11 11.93 3.50
N THR A 237 28.25 11.59 2.87
CA THR A 237 28.61 12.12 1.55
C THR A 237 27.72 11.50 0.47
N ARG A 238 26.98 12.34 -0.26
CA ARG A 238 26.07 11.91 -1.34
C ARG A 238 26.68 12.17 -2.71
N TYR A 239 26.44 11.24 -3.64
CA TYR A 239 26.89 11.35 -5.02
C TYR A 239 25.93 12.15 -5.91
N SER A 240 24.64 12.20 -5.55
CA SER A 240 23.59 12.91 -6.28
C SER A 240 22.82 13.85 -5.35
N LYS A 241 22.13 14.84 -5.94
CA LYS A 241 21.33 15.80 -5.18
C LYS A 241 20.10 15.09 -4.60
N PRO A 242 19.78 15.27 -3.29
CA PRO A 242 18.63 14.64 -2.69
C PRO A 242 17.32 15.09 -3.35
N ASN A 243 16.28 14.27 -3.23
CA ASN A 243 14.94 14.54 -3.75
C ASN A 243 14.90 14.68 -5.28
N THR A 244 15.67 13.86 -6.00
CA THR A 244 15.69 13.83 -7.47
C THR A 244 15.44 12.42 -7.98
N LYS A 245 15.00 12.31 -9.24
CA LYS A 245 14.90 11.04 -9.96
C LYS A 245 16.22 10.27 -9.94
N GLU A 246 17.31 10.98 -10.22
CA GLU A 246 18.66 10.43 -10.24
C GLU A 246 19.06 9.85 -8.89
N HIS A 247 18.70 10.50 -7.76
CA HIS A 247 18.96 9.96 -6.43
C HIS A 247 18.18 8.69 -6.14
N LEU A 248 16.88 8.67 -6.48
CA LEU A 248 16.04 7.47 -6.33
C LEU A 248 16.61 6.28 -7.13
N GLU A 249 17.10 6.52 -8.35
CA GLU A 249 17.62 5.47 -9.22
C GLU A 249 19.05 5.04 -8.88
N SER A 250 19.91 5.95 -8.43
CA SER A 250 21.32 5.66 -8.12
C SER A 250 21.55 5.11 -6.73
N ASP A 251 20.77 5.57 -5.73
CA ASP A 251 20.91 5.17 -4.34
C ASP A 251 19.53 5.14 -3.63
N PRO A 252 18.68 4.15 -3.95
CA PRO A 252 17.33 4.06 -3.40
C PRO A 252 17.30 3.93 -1.88
N LEU A 253 18.35 3.35 -1.27
CA LEU A 253 18.46 3.25 0.18
C LEU A 253 18.66 4.63 0.83
N ASP A 254 19.68 5.40 0.41
CA ASP A 254 19.86 6.76 0.93
C ASP A 254 18.67 7.66 0.59
N TRP A 255 18.06 7.48 -0.59
CA TRP A 255 16.84 8.21 -0.95
C TRP A 255 15.71 7.94 0.05
N CYS A 256 15.42 6.67 0.41
CA CYS A 256 14.40 6.34 1.39
C CYS A 256 14.72 6.94 2.77
N LEU A 257 15.98 6.83 3.21
CA LEU A 257 16.45 7.40 4.47
C LEU A 257 16.24 8.92 4.53
N VAL A 258 16.56 9.63 3.45
CA VAL A 258 16.32 11.07 3.33
C VAL A 258 14.82 11.38 3.37
N GLN A 259 13.97 10.64 2.66
CA GLN A 259 12.52 10.86 2.69
C GLN A 259 11.94 10.67 4.10
N MET A 260 12.47 9.74 4.90
CA MET A 260 12.02 9.51 6.29
C MET A 260 12.33 10.66 7.25
N THR A 261 13.08 11.68 6.83
CA THR A 261 13.26 12.91 7.61
C THR A 261 12.11 13.90 7.44
N GLY A 262 11.19 13.61 6.51
CA GLY A 262 9.99 14.41 6.32
C GLY A 262 9.08 14.38 7.54
N GLU A 263 8.38 15.49 7.78
CA GLU A 263 7.31 15.54 8.78
C GLU A 263 6.22 14.49 8.46
N PRO A 264 5.90 13.58 9.38
CA PRO A 264 5.01 12.46 9.11
C PRO A 264 3.57 12.85 8.83
N ASP A 265 3.10 13.96 9.41
CA ASP A 265 1.72 14.44 9.25
C ASP A 265 1.54 15.32 8.00
N ASN A 266 2.61 15.56 7.24
CA ASN A 266 2.53 16.32 6.01
C ASN A 266 2.07 15.41 4.88
N GLN A 267 0.85 15.66 4.39
CA GLN A 267 0.21 14.90 3.32
C GLN A 267 1.00 14.89 1.98
N ARG A 268 2.01 15.75 1.83
CA ARG A 268 2.88 15.80 0.65
C ARG A 268 4.18 15.01 0.81
N HIS A 269 4.40 14.37 1.95
CA HIS A 269 5.52 13.46 2.14
C HIS A 269 5.14 12.03 1.77
N PHE A 270 6.17 11.24 1.45
CA PHE A 270 6.01 9.81 1.23
C PHE A 270 5.64 9.13 2.55
N ASP A 271 4.60 8.28 2.50
CA ASP A 271 4.16 7.53 3.67
C ASP A 271 5.31 6.66 4.19
N HIS A 272 5.58 6.73 5.49
CA HIS A 272 6.69 6.01 6.10
C HIS A 272 6.55 4.50 5.95
N ALA A 273 5.35 3.95 5.96
CA ALA A 273 5.14 2.52 5.76
C ALA A 273 5.56 2.09 4.35
N MET A 274 5.28 2.91 3.33
CA MET A 274 5.82 2.70 1.97
C MET A 274 7.35 2.76 1.95
N LEU A 275 7.97 3.72 2.66
CA LEU A 275 9.43 3.86 2.69
C LEU A 275 10.11 2.66 3.40
N PHE A 276 9.55 2.17 4.50
CA PHE A 276 10.01 0.93 5.13
C PHE A 276 9.86 -0.26 4.19
N ALA A 277 8.71 -0.39 3.51
CA ALA A 277 8.49 -1.44 2.52
C ALA A 277 9.55 -1.43 1.39
N MET A 278 9.94 -0.24 0.93
CA MET A 278 11.00 -0.07 -0.08
C MET A 278 12.37 -0.45 0.45
N ILE A 279 12.69 -0.11 1.70
CA ILE A 279 13.96 -0.48 2.35
C ILE A 279 14.04 -2.01 2.50
N ASP A 280 13.00 -2.65 3.01
CA ASP A 280 12.96 -4.11 3.18
C ASP A 280 13.11 -4.83 1.84
N ASP A 281 12.38 -4.38 0.82
CA ASP A 281 12.50 -4.91 -0.55
C ASP A 281 13.93 -4.74 -1.10
N HIS A 282 14.51 -3.56 -0.98
CA HIS A 282 15.88 -3.28 -1.44
C HIS A 282 16.91 -4.15 -0.73
N LEU A 283 16.84 -4.26 0.60
CA LEU A 283 17.77 -5.04 1.40
C LEU A 283 17.66 -6.54 1.10
N SER A 284 16.44 -7.05 0.86
CA SER A 284 16.22 -8.46 0.52
C SER A 284 16.88 -8.88 -0.80
N LYS A 285 17.04 -7.93 -1.72
CA LYS A 285 17.66 -8.11 -3.05
C LYS A 285 19.16 -7.76 -3.07
N SER A 286 19.66 -7.11 -2.02
CA SER A 286 21.00 -6.51 -1.99
C SER A 286 22.08 -7.39 -1.36
N ASN A 287 23.34 -7.01 -1.56
CA ASN A 287 24.49 -7.71 -0.99
C ASN A 287 24.78 -7.27 0.46
N ARG A 288 25.65 -8.01 1.16
CA ARG A 288 26.02 -7.71 2.55
C ARG A 288 26.63 -6.33 2.78
N LYS A 289 27.30 -5.73 1.77
CA LYS A 289 27.87 -4.38 1.90
C LYS A 289 26.77 -3.34 1.98
N GLU A 290 25.71 -3.54 1.19
CA GLU A 290 24.54 -2.67 1.19
C GLU A 290 23.79 -2.75 2.52
N ALA A 291 23.56 -3.98 3.02
CA ALA A 291 22.98 -4.19 4.34
C ALA A 291 23.83 -3.57 5.47
N ALA A 292 25.16 -3.55 5.33
CA ALA A 292 26.06 -2.94 6.30
C ALA A 292 26.02 -1.40 6.31
N ARG A 293 25.37 -0.75 5.34
CA ARG A 293 25.12 0.70 5.37
C ARG A 293 24.12 1.08 6.46
N ILE A 294 23.30 0.14 6.90
CA ILE A 294 22.41 0.30 8.04
C ILE A 294 23.12 -0.26 9.27
N ASP A 295 23.83 0.61 9.98
CA ASP A 295 24.47 0.23 11.24
C ASP A 295 23.45 0.04 12.37
N ASN A 296 23.89 -0.46 13.52
CA ASN A 296 23.01 -0.71 14.67
C ASN A 296 22.31 0.56 15.17
N LEU A 297 22.90 1.74 14.96
CA LEU A 297 22.33 3.01 15.38
C LEU A 297 21.19 3.41 14.44
N LEU A 298 21.42 3.29 13.12
CA LEU A 298 20.42 3.53 12.10
C LEU A 298 19.28 2.51 12.20
N MET A 299 19.57 1.23 12.40
CA MET A 299 18.55 0.19 12.65
C MET A 299 17.67 0.55 13.85
N ARG A 300 18.27 1.04 14.95
CA ARG A 300 17.50 1.44 16.12
C ARG A 300 16.62 2.65 15.85
N GLU A 301 17.11 3.67 15.14
CA GLU A 301 16.27 4.81 14.81
C GLU A 301 15.19 4.48 13.77
N LEU A 302 15.46 3.57 12.84
CA LEU A 302 14.45 3.02 11.92
C LEU A 302 13.38 2.23 12.67
N ALA A 303 13.78 1.41 13.65
CA ALA A 303 12.84 0.73 14.53
C ALA A 303 12.01 1.71 15.35
N ASN A 304 12.63 2.77 15.88
CA ASN A 304 11.92 3.83 16.60
C ASN A 304 10.91 4.54 15.68
N LEU A 305 11.30 4.88 14.44
CA LEU A 305 10.43 5.52 13.47
C LEU A 305 9.29 4.60 13.03
N SER A 306 9.55 3.32 12.75
CA SER A 306 8.49 2.35 12.45
C SER A 306 7.52 2.26 13.62
N ALA A 307 8.06 2.13 14.83
CA ALA A 307 7.26 2.11 16.05
C ALA A 307 6.57 3.43 16.37
N MET A 308 6.91 4.57 15.74
CA MET A 308 6.18 5.85 15.84
C MET A 308 4.96 5.90 14.93
N HIS A 309 4.97 5.12 13.85
CA HIS A 309 4.00 5.18 12.77
C HIS A 309 3.07 3.96 12.68
N GLU A 310 3.40 2.87 13.38
CA GLU A 310 2.46 1.86 13.85
C GLU A 310 1.48 2.41 14.90
#